data_AF-A0A2D4MEE5-F1
#
_entry.id   AF-A0A2D4MEE5-F1
#
_cell.length_a   1.000
_cell.length_b   1.000
_cell.length_c   1.000
_cell.angle_alpha   90.00
_cell.angle_beta   90.00
_cell.angle_gamma   90.00
#
_symmetry.space_group_name_H-M   'P 1'
#
loop_
_entity.id
_entity.type
_entity.pdbx_description
1 polymer ?
#
loop_
_entity_poly.entity_id
_entity_poly.type
_entity_poly.pdbx_seq_one_letter_code
_entity_poly.pdbx_strand_id
1 'polypeptide(L)'
;QPECGKCKACHDMIKFGGSGKSRQACLHRRCPNLAVKEADEDEEVDDNIPEMPSPKKMLQGRKKKQNKNRISWVGDPIKSDGKKDYYQKVCIDSETLQIGDCVSVSPDDPTKPLYLARITAMWEDPG
;
A
#
# COMPACT_ATOMS: atom_id res chain seq x y z
N GLN A 1 -32.73 25.88 24.53
CA GLN A 1 -31.94 27.13 24.41
C GLN A 1 -31.94 27.58 22.96
N PRO A 2 -32.33 28.83 22.64
CA PRO A 2 -32.23 29.37 21.30
C PRO A 2 -30.77 29.61 20.91
N GLU A 3 -30.51 29.89 19.63
CA GLU A 3 -29.18 30.23 19.17
C GLU A 3 -28.80 31.64 19.60
N CYS A 4 -27.60 31.80 20.13
CA CYS A 4 -27.18 33.06 20.75
C CYS A 4 -26.94 34.21 19.76
N GLY A 5 -26.76 33.90 18.46
CA GLY A 5 -26.44 34.87 17.42
C GLY A 5 -25.03 35.50 17.49
N LYS A 6 -24.23 35.19 18.53
CA LYS A 6 -22.97 35.89 18.83
C LYS A 6 -21.71 35.01 18.79
N CYS A 7 -21.87 33.69 18.87
CA CYS A 7 -20.73 32.78 18.85
C CYS A 7 -20.24 32.52 17.42
N LYS A 8 -18.99 32.07 17.26
CA LYS A 8 -18.40 31.77 15.94
C LYS A 8 -19.27 30.84 15.08
N ALA A 9 -19.88 29.83 15.70
CA ALA A 9 -20.79 28.91 15.01
C ALA A 9 -22.06 29.62 14.53
N CYS A 10 -22.66 30.50 15.35
CA CYS A 10 -23.82 31.31 14.93
C CYS A 10 -23.46 32.28 13.80
N HIS A 11 -22.30 32.95 13.87
CA HIS A 11 -21.86 33.87 12.81
C HIS A 11 -21.67 33.18 11.46
N ASP A 12 -21.36 31.89 11.42
CA ASP A 12 -21.28 31.13 10.17
C ASP A 12 -22.65 30.65 9.66
N MET A 13 -23.74 30.75 10.43
CA MET A 13 -25.05 30.30 9.96
C MET A 13 -25.64 31.26 8.94
N ILE A 14 -26.27 30.72 7.89
CA ILE A 14 -26.87 31.49 6.79
C ILE A 14 -27.85 32.56 7.31
N LYS A 15 -28.69 32.22 8.30
CA LYS A 15 -29.66 33.15 8.88
C LYS A 15 -29.05 34.30 9.71
N PHE A 16 -27.76 34.22 10.02
CA PHE A 16 -26.98 35.29 10.65
C PHE A 16 -25.95 35.90 9.68
N GLY A 17 -26.10 35.66 8.37
CA GLY A 17 -25.24 36.23 7.33
C GLY A 17 -23.92 35.48 7.09
N GLY A 18 -23.77 34.28 7.65
CA GLY A 18 -22.59 33.45 7.48
C GLY A 18 -22.60 32.54 6.23
N SER A 19 -21.49 31.84 6.01
CA SER A 19 -21.27 31.03 4.81
C SER A 19 -21.98 29.66 4.83
N GLY A 20 -22.35 29.17 6.01
CA GLY A 20 -22.96 27.87 6.24
C GLY A 20 -22.03 26.67 6.03
N LYS A 21 -20.74 26.89 5.77
CA LYS A 21 -19.79 25.81 5.42
C LYS A 21 -19.42 24.94 6.61
N SER A 22 -19.33 25.50 7.82
CA SER A 22 -18.92 24.74 9.00
C SER A 22 -19.99 23.78 9.51
N ARG A 23 -21.28 24.10 9.25
CA ARG A 23 -22.46 23.35 9.71
C ARG A 23 -22.45 23.04 11.22
N GLN A 24 -21.78 23.87 12.03
CA GLN A 24 -21.67 23.67 13.47
C GLN A 24 -22.87 24.25 14.20
N ALA A 25 -23.36 23.52 15.22
CA ALA A 25 -24.37 24.05 16.13
C ALA A 25 -23.81 25.21 16.98
N CYS A 26 -24.69 26.10 17.43
CA CYS A 26 -24.36 27.17 18.38
C CYS A 26 -23.60 26.61 19.60
N LEU A 27 -22.51 27.25 20.00
CA LEU A 27 -21.66 26.78 21.10
C LEU A 27 -22.44 26.68 22.42
N HIS A 28 -23.35 27.62 22.68
CA HIS A 28 -24.22 27.61 23.86
C HIS A 28 -25.41 26.62 23.77
N ARG A 29 -25.52 25.88 22.66
CA ARG A 29 -26.51 24.82 22.45
C ARG A 29 -25.88 23.43 22.37
N ARG A 30 -24.56 23.30 22.58
CA ARG A 30 -23.92 21.98 22.62
C ARG A 30 -24.50 21.19 23.79
N CYS A 31 -24.99 20.00 23.50
CA CYS A 31 -25.59 19.13 24.50
C CYS A 31 -24.46 18.42 25.27
N PRO A 32 -24.35 18.59 26.60
CA PRO A 32 -23.35 17.87 27.39
C PRO A 32 -23.49 16.35 27.24
N ASN A 33 -24.72 15.85 27.11
CA ASN A 33 -24.99 14.42 26.95
C ASN A 33 -24.55 13.87 25.57
N LEU A 34 -24.35 14.72 24.55
CA LEU A 34 -23.82 14.27 23.26
C LEU A 34 -22.32 13.98 23.38
N ALA A 35 -21.57 14.83 24.07
CA ALA A 35 -20.14 14.62 24.29
C ALA A 35 -19.85 13.39 25.17
N VAL A 36 -20.74 13.06 26.10
CA VAL A 36 -20.64 11.82 26.90
C VAL A 36 -20.89 10.60 26.03
N LYS A 37 -21.94 10.61 25.20
CA LYS A 37 -22.22 9.52 24.25
C LYS A 37 -21.09 9.32 23.24
N GLU A 38 -20.55 10.39 22.66
CA GLU A 38 -19.42 10.30 21.71
C GLU A 38 -18.18 9.68 22.38
N ALA A 39 -17.95 9.95 23.67
CA ALA A 39 -16.86 9.33 24.42
C ALA A 39 -17.12 7.84 24.74
N ASP A 40 -18.37 7.49 25.08
CA ASP A 40 -18.75 6.10 25.35
C ASP A 40 -18.74 5.24 24.07
N GLU A 41 -19.13 5.81 22.92
CA GLU A 41 -19.16 5.14 21.61
C GLU A 41 -17.74 4.84 21.05
N ASP A 42 -16.74 5.69 21.34
CA ASP A 42 -15.34 5.46 20.95
C ASP A 42 -14.67 4.30 21.74
N GLU A 43 -15.24 3.88 22.87
CA GLU A 43 -14.76 2.74 23.67
C GLU A 43 -15.38 1.39 23.26
N GLU A 44 -16.43 1.38 22.45
CA GLU A 44 -17.05 0.15 21.94
C GLU A 44 -16.22 -0.44 20.79
N VAL A 45 -15.23 -1.27 21.14
CA VAL A 45 -14.62 -2.20 20.19
C VAL A 45 -15.67 -3.25 19.80
N ASP A 46 -16.11 -3.23 18.54
CA ASP A 46 -16.93 -4.30 17.96
C ASP A 46 -16.06 -5.56 17.83
N ASP A 47 -15.94 -6.31 18.93
CA ASP A 47 -15.18 -7.55 19.04
C ASP A 47 -15.79 -8.71 18.22
N ASN A 48 -16.94 -8.51 17.56
CA ASN A 48 -17.52 -9.48 16.61
C ASN A 48 -16.84 -9.42 15.22
N ILE A 49 -15.52 -9.37 15.19
CA ILE A 49 -14.77 -9.57 13.94
C ILE A 49 -14.84 -11.08 13.60
N PRO A 50 -15.39 -11.47 12.43
CA PRO A 50 -15.40 -12.87 12.00
C PRO A 50 -13.98 -13.45 11.97
N GLU A 51 -13.82 -14.71 12.37
CA GLU A 51 -12.53 -15.40 12.34
C GLU A 51 -11.95 -15.38 10.91
N MET A 52 -10.98 -14.50 10.68
CA MET A 52 -10.33 -14.38 9.38
C MET A 52 -9.28 -15.48 9.22
N PRO A 53 -9.21 -16.15 8.06
CA PRO A 53 -8.18 -17.14 7.80
C PRO A 53 -6.80 -16.49 7.89
N SER A 54 -5.83 -17.26 8.40
CA SER A 54 -4.44 -16.82 8.52
C SER A 54 -3.91 -16.21 7.21
N PRO A 55 -3.21 -15.06 7.25
CA PRO A 55 -2.70 -14.40 6.05
C PRO A 55 -1.87 -15.36 5.21
N LYS A 56 -2.31 -15.63 3.98
CA LYS A 56 -1.55 -16.42 3.00
C LYS A 56 -0.27 -15.68 2.63
N LYS A 57 0.82 -16.42 2.30
CA LYS A 57 2.05 -15.80 1.82
C LYS A 57 1.76 -14.99 0.56
N MET A 58 2.09 -13.70 0.59
CA MET A 58 1.72 -12.71 -0.43
C MET A 58 2.22 -13.05 -1.84
N LEU A 59 3.33 -13.79 -1.97
CA LEU A 59 4.02 -14.08 -3.23
C LEU A 59 3.62 -15.39 -3.93
N GLN A 60 2.53 -16.06 -3.52
CA GLN A 60 2.12 -17.37 -4.08
C GLN A 60 1.40 -17.31 -5.45
N GLY A 61 1.16 -16.12 -5.99
CA GLY A 61 0.45 -15.95 -7.28
C GLY A 61 1.33 -16.18 -8.51
N ARG A 62 0.70 -16.49 -9.66
CA ARG A 62 1.37 -16.45 -10.95
C ARG A 62 1.84 -15.02 -11.27
N LYS A 63 2.98 -14.93 -11.95
CA LYS A 63 3.69 -13.69 -12.26
C LYS A 63 3.66 -13.47 -13.76
N LYS A 64 3.47 -12.22 -14.16
CA LYS A 64 3.42 -11.84 -15.57
C LYS A 64 4.78 -11.98 -16.21
N LYS A 65 4.86 -12.83 -17.23
CA LYS A 65 6.07 -12.96 -18.06
C LYS A 65 6.24 -11.66 -18.83
N GLN A 66 7.35 -10.97 -18.59
CA GLN A 66 7.76 -9.81 -19.38
C GLN A 66 8.39 -10.33 -20.68
N ASN A 67 7.97 -9.78 -21.82
CA ASN A 67 8.55 -10.11 -23.11
C ASN A 67 9.75 -9.18 -23.34
N LYS A 68 10.91 -9.57 -22.82
CA LYS A 68 12.17 -8.83 -23.02
C LYS A 68 12.94 -9.46 -24.18
N ASN A 69 13.29 -8.64 -25.17
CA ASN A 69 13.81 -9.14 -26.45
C ASN A 69 15.29 -9.48 -26.41
N ARG A 70 16.07 -8.93 -25.46
CA ARG A 70 17.52 -9.17 -25.40
C ARG A 70 18.00 -9.40 -23.97
N ILE A 71 18.30 -10.65 -23.64
CA ILE A 71 18.90 -11.05 -22.36
C ILE A 71 20.24 -11.71 -22.68
N SER A 72 21.32 -11.22 -22.09
CA SER A 72 22.67 -11.79 -22.29
C SER A 72 23.52 -11.64 -21.04
N TRP A 73 24.36 -12.64 -20.74
CA TRP A 73 25.31 -12.59 -19.64
C TRP A 73 26.41 -11.55 -19.87
N VAL A 74 26.93 -10.97 -18.79
CA VAL A 74 28.06 -10.04 -18.82
C VAL A 74 29.23 -10.65 -18.06
N GLY A 75 30.27 -11.02 -18.81
CA GLY A 75 31.46 -11.70 -18.28
C GLY A 75 31.34 -13.23 -18.29
N ASP A 76 32.40 -13.88 -17.84
CA ASP A 76 32.50 -15.35 -17.78
C ASP A 76 31.75 -15.92 -16.56
N PRO A 77 31.35 -17.21 -16.60
CA PRO A 77 30.78 -17.90 -15.44
C PRO A 77 31.71 -17.83 -14.23
N ILE A 78 31.16 -17.45 -13.07
CA ILE A 78 31.91 -17.41 -11.80
C ILE A 78 31.96 -18.78 -11.10
N LYS A 79 31.04 -19.68 -11.46
CA LYS A 79 30.97 -21.03 -10.92
C LYS A 79 30.18 -21.92 -11.88
N SER A 80 30.65 -23.14 -12.07
CA SER A 80 29.93 -24.20 -12.81
C SER A 80 29.79 -25.42 -11.91
N ASP A 81 28.56 -25.93 -11.76
CA ASP A 81 28.26 -27.15 -10.97
C ASP A 81 27.86 -28.32 -11.88
N GLY A 82 28.19 -28.25 -13.17
CA GLY A 82 27.80 -29.21 -14.21
C GLY A 82 26.32 -29.20 -14.60
N LYS A 83 25.45 -28.66 -13.72
CA LYS A 83 24.02 -28.46 -13.97
C LYS A 83 23.62 -27.00 -14.13
N LYS A 84 24.50 -26.07 -13.77
CA LYS A 84 24.22 -24.62 -13.76
C LYS A 84 25.53 -23.87 -13.93
N ASP A 85 25.52 -22.88 -14.81
CA ASP A 85 26.58 -21.89 -14.92
C ASP A 85 26.09 -20.59 -14.28
N TYR A 86 26.77 -20.18 -13.22
CA TYR A 86 26.41 -19.02 -12.42
C TYR A 86 27.15 -17.78 -12.90
N TYR A 87 26.46 -16.64 -12.90
CA TYR A 87 26.99 -15.38 -13.40
C TYR A 87 26.78 -14.26 -12.37
N GLN A 88 27.73 -13.31 -12.35
CA GLN A 88 27.66 -12.15 -11.46
C GLN A 88 26.75 -11.04 -12.01
N LYS A 89 26.62 -10.93 -13.34
CA LYS A 89 25.95 -9.84 -14.04
C LYS A 89 25.18 -10.31 -15.26
N VAL A 90 24.04 -9.68 -15.53
CA VAL A 90 23.22 -9.89 -16.72
C VAL A 90 22.83 -8.55 -17.33
N CYS A 91 22.87 -8.46 -18.66
CA CYS A 91 22.35 -7.34 -19.41
C CYS A 91 20.98 -7.69 -19.96
N ILE A 92 19.99 -6.88 -19.65
CA ILE A 92 18.61 -7.02 -20.08
C ILE A 92 18.22 -5.75 -20.81
N ASP A 93 17.97 -5.87 -22.11
CA ASP A 93 17.78 -4.77 -23.07
C ASP A 93 18.99 -3.80 -23.06
N SER A 94 18.95 -2.74 -22.26
CA SER A 94 20.04 -1.78 -22.05
C SER A 94 20.48 -1.65 -20.59
N GLU A 95 19.84 -2.37 -19.67
CA GLU A 95 20.14 -2.30 -18.23
C GLU A 95 21.01 -3.48 -17.82
N THR A 96 22.10 -3.19 -17.11
CA THR A 96 22.94 -4.23 -16.51
C THR A 96 22.61 -4.38 -15.04
N LEU A 97 22.26 -5.59 -14.63
CA LEU A 97 21.92 -5.96 -13.25
C LEU A 97 23.01 -6.88 -12.69
N GLN A 98 23.25 -6.78 -11.39
CA GLN A 98 24.17 -7.63 -10.65
C GLN A 98 23.53 -8.26 -9.41
N ILE A 99 24.19 -9.28 -8.85
CA ILE A 99 23.77 -9.87 -7.57
C ILE A 99 23.78 -8.77 -6.48
N GLY A 100 22.68 -8.67 -5.75
CA GLY A 100 22.45 -7.63 -4.73
C GLY A 100 21.48 -6.53 -5.17
N ASP A 101 21.27 -6.35 -6.48
CA ASP A 101 20.34 -5.35 -7.00
C ASP A 101 18.87 -5.74 -6.72
N CYS A 102 18.01 -4.73 -6.66
CA CYS A 102 16.57 -4.90 -6.48
C CYS A 102 15.83 -4.77 -7.82
N VAL A 103 14.87 -5.66 -8.04
CA VAL A 103 14.04 -5.72 -9.25
C VAL A 103 12.56 -5.71 -8.90
N SER A 104 11.75 -5.25 -9.85
CA SER A 104 10.31 -5.31 -9.75
C SER A 104 9.74 -6.47 -10.59
N VAL A 105 8.69 -7.11 -10.08
CA VAL A 105 8.00 -8.22 -10.75
C VAL A 105 6.50 -7.99 -10.67
N SER A 106 5.87 -7.89 -11.83
CA SER A 106 4.42 -7.70 -11.94
C SER A 106 3.69 -9.02 -11.70
N PRO A 107 2.72 -9.09 -10.77
CA PRO A 107 1.80 -10.22 -10.70
C PRO A 107 0.90 -10.29 -11.95
N ASP A 108 0.36 -11.48 -12.24
CA ASP A 108 -0.67 -11.63 -13.29
C ASP A 108 -2.02 -11.01 -12.86
N ASP A 109 -2.27 -11.01 -11.55
CA ASP A 109 -3.48 -10.47 -10.94
C ASP A 109 -3.33 -8.96 -10.71
N PRO A 110 -4.14 -8.10 -11.35
CA PRO A 110 -4.03 -6.64 -11.24
C PRO A 110 -4.46 -6.10 -9.87
N THR A 111 -5.13 -6.91 -9.04
CA THR A 111 -5.49 -6.53 -7.66
C THR A 111 -4.30 -6.66 -6.71
N LYS A 112 -3.22 -7.32 -7.13
CA LYS A 112 -2.01 -7.50 -6.34
C LYS A 112 -1.02 -6.37 -6.62
N PRO A 113 -0.35 -5.85 -5.57
CA PRO A 113 0.66 -4.82 -5.75
C PRO A 113 1.89 -5.37 -6.49
N LEU A 114 2.70 -4.45 -7.02
CA LEU A 114 4.00 -4.78 -7.60
C LEU A 114 4.91 -5.44 -6.55
N TYR A 115 5.59 -6.52 -6.93
CA TYR A 115 6.55 -7.18 -6.04
C TYR A 115 7.95 -6.60 -6.22
N LEU A 116 8.64 -6.32 -5.12
CA LEU A 116 10.07 -6.01 -5.11
C LEU A 116 10.85 -7.20 -4.57
N ALA A 117 11.92 -7.56 -5.25
CA ALA A 117 12.80 -8.66 -4.86
C ALA A 117 14.26 -8.28 -5.08
N ARG A 118 15.15 -8.87 -4.27
CA ARG A 118 16.60 -8.73 -4.46
C ARG A 118 17.14 -9.91 -5.24
N ILE A 119 18.02 -9.65 -6.20
CA ILE A 119 18.75 -10.68 -6.94
C ILE A 119 19.76 -11.33 -5.99
N THR A 120 19.56 -12.60 -5.67
CA THR A 120 20.47 -13.37 -4.80
C THR A 120 21.39 -14.30 -5.56
N ALA A 121 20.98 -14.73 -6.75
CA ALA A 121 21.74 -15.58 -7.65
C ALA A 121 21.19 -15.45 -9.06
N MET A 122 22.05 -15.61 -10.06
CA MET A 122 21.69 -15.69 -11.47
C MET A 122 22.48 -16.83 -12.11
N TRP A 123 21.81 -17.65 -12.91
CA TRP A 123 22.43 -18.80 -13.56
C TRP A 123 21.70 -19.15 -14.86
N GLU A 124 22.39 -19.90 -15.71
CA GLU A 124 21.83 -20.57 -16.87
C GLU A 124 21.78 -22.08 -16.60
N ASP A 125 20.64 -22.69 -16.87
CA ASP A 125 20.49 -24.15 -16.86
C ASP A 125 20.94 -24.67 -18.25
N PRO A 126 21.72 -25.76 -18.33
CA PRO A 126 22.04 -26.40 -19.60
C PRO A 126 20.73 -26.93 -20.18
N GLY A 127 20.37 -26.41 -21.36
CA GLY A 127 19.13 -26.73 -22.08
C GLY A 127 19.00 -28.19 -22.50
#